data_AF-A0A4Y8CEP4-F1
#
_entry.id   AF-A0A4Y8CEP4-F1
#
_cell.length_a   1.000
_cell.length_b   1.000
_cell.length_c   1.000
_cell.angle_alpha   90.00
_cell.angle_beta   90.00
_cell.angle_gamma   90.00
#
_symmetry.space_group_name_H-M   'P 1'
#
loop_
_entity.id
_entity.type
_entity.pdbx_description
1 polymer ?
#
loop_
_entity_poly.entity_id
_entity_poly.type
_entity_poly.pdbx_seq_one_letter_code
_entity_poly.pdbx_strand_id
1 'polypeptide(L)'
;MLIVQKYGGTSVGTLERIEAVANRVIQSVQQGNQLVVVVSAMSGVTNTLIEQAEYFSKTPNGKDMDMLLSSGERVTSALLSIALNEKGYPAISFSGRKAGIITDSVFTKARIHHIDTKAIKSELQNGKIV
;
A
#
# COMPACT_ATOMS: atom_id res chain seq x y z
N MET A 1 17.78 -10.64 5.63
CA MET A 1 17.40 -9.63 6.66
C MET A 1 15.94 -9.22 6.46
N LEU A 2 15.26 -8.61 7.43
CA LEU A 2 13.95 -7.99 7.20
C LEU A 2 14.15 -6.55 6.67
N ILE A 3 13.59 -6.25 5.51
CA ILE A 3 13.69 -4.94 4.85
C ILE A 3 12.29 -4.38 4.60
N VAL A 4 12.12 -3.08 4.88
CA VAL A 4 10.92 -2.33 4.49
C VAL A 4 11.27 -1.41 3.33
N GLN A 5 10.57 -1.56 2.20
CA GLN A 5 10.76 -0.71 1.02
C GLN A 5 9.53 0.16 0.80
N LYS A 6 9.72 1.46 0.55
CA LYS A 6 8.61 2.38 0.25
C LYS A 6 8.73 2.93 -1.16
N TYR A 7 7.63 2.88 -1.89
CA TYR A 7 7.50 3.44 -3.24
C TYR A 7 6.41 4.51 -3.27
N GLY A 8 6.78 5.72 -3.73
CA GLY A 8 5.84 6.84 -3.89
C GLY A 8 5.05 6.75 -5.20
N GLY A 9 4.03 7.60 -5.34
CA GLY A 9 3.12 7.57 -6.49
C GLY A 9 3.80 7.70 -7.85
N THR A 10 4.93 8.40 -7.94
CA THR A 10 5.72 8.45 -9.18
C THR A 10 6.37 7.11 -9.52
N SER A 11 6.83 6.35 -8.51
CA SER A 11 7.42 5.02 -8.68
C SER A 11 6.41 3.95 -9.08
N VAL A 12 5.12 4.19 -8.89
CA VAL A 12 4.01 3.26 -9.19
C VAL A 12 2.96 3.90 -10.10
N GLY A 13 3.33 4.95 -10.84
CA GLY A 13 2.38 5.77 -11.59
C GLY A 13 1.76 5.12 -12.82
N THR A 14 2.37 4.05 -13.34
CA THR A 14 1.88 3.28 -14.49
C THR A 14 2.06 1.79 -14.22
N LEU A 15 1.42 0.93 -15.02
CA LEU A 15 1.52 -0.53 -14.86
C LEU A 15 2.96 -1.01 -15.08
N GLU A 16 3.68 -0.44 -16.05
CA GLU A 16 5.09 -0.74 -16.33
C GLU A 16 5.98 -0.35 -15.14
N ARG A 17 5.64 0.74 -14.45
CA ARG A 17 6.36 1.16 -13.25
C ARG A 17 6.08 0.23 -12.06
N ILE A 18 4.84 -0.24 -11.90
CA ILE A 18 4.51 -1.27 -10.90
C ILE A 18 5.29 -2.55 -11.20
N GLU A 19 5.38 -2.98 -12.47
CA GLU A 19 6.19 -4.13 -12.86
C GLU A 19 7.68 -3.91 -12.56
N ALA A 20 8.22 -2.72 -12.84
CA ALA A 20 9.60 -2.39 -12.49
C ALA A 20 9.85 -2.42 -10.98
N VAL A 21 8.87 -2.01 -10.16
CA VAL A 21 8.91 -2.14 -8.70
C VAL A 21 8.90 -3.62 -8.30
N ALA A 22 8.01 -4.45 -8.88
CA ALA A 22 7.96 -5.88 -8.61
C ALA A 22 9.32 -6.55 -8.88
N ASN A 23 9.96 -6.23 -10.01
CA ASN A 23 11.28 -6.76 -10.34
C ASN A 23 12.37 -6.36 -9.31
N ARG A 24 12.33 -5.14 -8.78
CA ARG A 24 13.25 -4.69 -7.71
C ARG A 24 13.02 -5.41 -6.39
N VAL A 25 11.76 -5.62 -6.02
CA VAL A 25 11.39 -6.38 -4.82
C VAL A 25 11.90 -7.82 -4.96
N ILE A 26 11.68 -8.44 -6.12
CA ILE A 26 12.16 -9.80 -6.43
C ILE A 26 13.68 -9.90 -6.30
N GLN A 27 14.44 -8.94 -6.84
CA GLN A 27 15.90 -8.91 -6.69
C GLN A 27 16.32 -8.90 -5.22
N SER A 28 15.61 -8.15 -4.36
CA SER A 28 15.90 -8.11 -2.92
C SER A 28 15.57 -9.43 -2.23
N VAL A 29 14.48 -10.10 -2.62
CA VAL A 29 14.11 -11.43 -2.11
C VAL A 29 15.14 -12.48 -2.53
N GLN A 30 15.61 -12.45 -3.78
CA GLN A 30 16.66 -13.34 -4.28
C GLN A 30 17.99 -13.22 -3.52
N GLN A 31 18.23 -12.08 -2.88
CA GLN A 31 19.38 -11.88 -1.97
C GLN A 31 19.16 -12.46 -0.57
N GLY A 32 18.05 -13.18 -0.32
CA GLY A 32 17.73 -13.80 0.96
C GLY A 32 17.07 -12.84 1.97
N ASN A 33 16.41 -11.79 1.49
CA ASN A 33 15.69 -10.85 2.36
C ASN A 33 14.20 -11.18 2.46
N GLN A 34 13.63 -10.90 3.64
CA GLN A 34 12.19 -10.83 3.85
C GLN A 34 11.74 -9.38 3.63
N LEU A 35 10.67 -9.18 2.88
CA LEU A 35 10.26 -7.86 2.42
C LEU A 35 8.86 -7.49 2.90
N VAL A 36 8.77 -6.27 3.43
CA VAL A 36 7.51 -5.52 3.57
C VAL A 36 7.56 -4.33 2.61
N VAL A 37 6.57 -4.19 1.74
CA VAL A 37 6.53 -3.16 0.71
C VAL A 37 5.36 -2.20 0.94
N VAL A 38 5.68 -0.92 1.11
CA VAL A 38 4.70 0.16 1.29
C VAL A 38 4.56 0.93 -0.02
N VAL A 39 3.34 1.02 -0.55
CA VAL A 39 3.04 1.78 -1.76
C VAL A 39 2.04 2.90 -1.49
N SER A 40 2.23 4.03 -2.14
CA SER A 40 1.19 5.09 -2.26
C SER A 40 0.21 4.75 -3.40
N ALA A 41 -0.88 5.51 -3.52
CA ALA A 41 -1.68 5.48 -4.75
C ALA A 41 -0.83 5.83 -6.00
N MET A 42 -1.25 5.34 -7.17
CA MET A 42 -0.65 5.70 -8.45
C MET A 42 -0.69 7.23 -8.67
N SER A 43 0.31 7.77 -9.35
CA SER A 43 0.42 9.21 -9.64
C SER A 43 -0.88 9.79 -10.20
N GLY A 44 -1.36 10.89 -9.61
CA GLY A 44 -2.57 11.59 -10.03
C GLY A 44 -3.88 11.04 -9.45
N VAL A 45 -3.93 9.76 -9.03
CA VAL A 45 -5.17 9.12 -8.57
C VAL A 45 -5.75 9.81 -7.32
N THR A 46 -4.91 10.15 -6.34
CA THR A 46 -5.37 10.86 -5.13
C THR A 46 -6.01 12.19 -5.49
N ASN A 47 -5.44 12.96 -6.42
CA ASN A 47 -6.00 14.25 -6.85
C ASN A 47 -7.35 14.05 -7.55
N THR A 48 -7.45 13.07 -8.45
CA THR A 48 -8.72 12.74 -9.11
C THR A 48 -9.81 12.36 -8.12
N LEU A 49 -9.49 11.58 -7.08
CA LEU A 49 -10.44 11.23 -6.02
C LEU A 49 -10.88 12.46 -5.20
N ILE A 50 -9.96 13.39 -4.91
CA ILE A 50 -10.28 14.67 -4.26
C ILE A 50 -11.24 15.48 -5.13
N GLU A 51 -10.94 15.65 -6.42
CA GLU A 51 -11.78 16.38 -7.37
C GLU A 51 -13.19 15.80 -7.47
N GLN A 52 -13.33 14.47 -7.45
CA GLN A 52 -14.62 13.78 -7.45
C GLN A 52 -15.41 14.01 -6.16
N ALA A 53 -14.76 14.01 -5.00
CA ALA A 53 -15.43 14.34 -3.74
C ALA A 53 -15.89 15.82 -3.74
N GLU A 54 -15.03 16.71 -4.24
CA GLU A 54 -15.29 18.14 -4.32
C GLU A 54 -16.42 18.53 -5.27
N TYR A 55 -16.73 17.68 -6.25
CA TYR A 55 -17.90 17.85 -7.10
C TYR A 55 -19.21 17.83 -6.27
N PHE A 56 -19.29 16.97 -5.25
CA PHE A 56 -20.46 16.85 -4.39
C PHE A 56 -20.42 17.79 -3.18
N SER A 57 -19.23 18.07 -2.62
CA SER A 57 -19.10 18.95 -1.46
C SER A 57 -17.70 19.56 -1.36
N LYS A 58 -17.62 20.87 -1.11
CA LYS A 58 -16.35 21.55 -0.78
C LYS A 58 -15.84 21.27 0.64
N THR A 59 -16.68 20.67 1.48
CA THR A 59 -16.34 20.27 2.85
C THR A 59 -16.86 18.85 3.08
N PRO A 60 -16.32 17.84 2.36
CA PRO A 60 -16.76 16.46 2.53
C PRO A 60 -16.50 16.00 3.96
N ASN A 61 -17.32 15.08 4.46
CA ASN A 61 -17.09 14.49 5.77
C ASN A 61 -15.72 13.77 5.77
N GLY A 62 -14.88 14.04 6.77
CA GLY A 62 -13.52 13.50 6.81
C GLY A 62 -13.45 11.97 6.83
N LYS A 63 -14.43 11.29 7.43
CA LYS A 63 -14.46 9.81 7.48
C LYS A 63 -14.68 9.20 6.10
N ASP A 64 -15.59 9.78 5.33
CA ASP A 64 -15.85 9.34 3.95
C ASP A 64 -14.70 9.74 3.02
N MET A 65 -14.07 10.89 3.29
CA MET A 65 -12.87 11.31 2.58
C MET A 65 -11.72 10.32 2.77
N ASP A 66 -11.43 9.90 4.01
CA ASP A 66 -10.39 8.91 4.29
C ASP A 66 -10.72 7.54 3.66
N MET A 67 -11.99 7.14 3.70
CA MET A 67 -12.46 5.93 3.03
C MET A 67 -12.20 6.01 1.52
N LEU A 68 -12.54 7.13 0.88
CA LEU A 68 -12.35 7.37 -0.54
C LEU A 68 -10.87 7.36 -0.91
N LEU A 69 -10.04 8.17 -0.25
CA LEU A 69 -8.63 8.31 -0.60
C LEU A 69 -7.86 7.01 -0.41
N SER A 70 -8.13 6.27 0.69
CA SER A 70 -7.49 4.98 0.97
C SER A 70 -7.73 3.92 -0.11
N SER A 71 -8.72 4.10 -0.99
CA SER A 71 -8.96 3.19 -2.11
C SER A 71 -7.81 3.18 -3.11
N GLY A 72 -7.12 4.32 -3.31
CA GLY A 72 -6.00 4.42 -4.26
C GLY A 72 -4.80 3.56 -3.87
N GLU A 73 -4.43 3.57 -2.58
CA GLU A 73 -3.37 2.70 -2.05
C GLU A 73 -3.76 1.23 -2.10
N ARG A 74 -5.04 0.91 -1.84
CA ARG A 74 -5.56 -0.46 -1.89
C ARG A 74 -5.49 -1.04 -3.31
N VAL A 75 -5.84 -0.26 -4.33
CA VAL A 75 -5.67 -0.66 -5.73
C VAL A 75 -4.20 -0.93 -6.03
N THR A 76 -3.31 0.00 -5.67
CA THR A 76 -1.88 -0.10 -5.99
C THR A 76 -1.21 -1.30 -5.31
N SER A 77 -1.50 -1.53 -4.03
CA SER A 77 -0.99 -2.69 -3.28
C SER A 77 -1.49 -4.02 -3.83
N ALA A 78 -2.77 -4.09 -4.25
CA ALA A 78 -3.33 -5.27 -4.90
C ALA A 78 -2.64 -5.55 -6.25
N LEU A 79 -2.47 -4.52 -7.10
CA LEU A 79 -1.79 -4.67 -8.39
C LEU A 79 -0.34 -5.16 -8.23
N LEU A 80 0.41 -4.60 -7.28
CA LEU A 80 1.77 -5.07 -7.00
C LEU A 80 1.78 -6.52 -6.51
N SER A 81 0.87 -6.87 -5.60
CA SER A 81 0.74 -8.24 -5.10
C SER A 81 0.41 -9.23 -6.22
N ILE A 82 -0.49 -8.87 -7.15
CA ILE A 82 -0.80 -9.69 -8.33
C ILE A 82 0.45 -9.87 -9.19
N ALA A 83 1.14 -8.77 -9.52
CA ALA A 83 2.34 -8.82 -10.36
C ALA A 83 3.47 -9.69 -9.76
N LEU A 84 3.64 -9.67 -8.43
CA LEU A 84 4.60 -10.53 -7.73
C LEU A 84 4.20 -12.01 -7.79
N ASN A 85 2.93 -12.32 -7.53
CA ASN A 85 2.42 -13.70 -7.57
C ASN A 85 2.51 -14.29 -8.98
N GLU A 86 2.16 -13.54 -10.03
CA GLU A 86 2.28 -13.98 -11.43
C GLU A 86 3.73 -14.27 -11.83
N LYS A 87 4.71 -13.63 -11.17
CA LYS A 87 6.13 -13.90 -11.36
C LYS A 87 6.65 -15.05 -10.49
N GLY A 88 5.78 -15.75 -9.77
CA GLY A 88 6.12 -16.90 -8.92
C GLY A 88 6.65 -16.53 -7.54
N TYR A 89 6.48 -15.28 -7.08
CA TYR A 89 6.88 -14.83 -5.75
C TYR A 89 5.64 -14.62 -4.89
N PRO A 90 5.37 -15.51 -3.92
CA PRO A 90 4.20 -15.40 -3.06
C PRO A 90 4.13 -14.03 -2.38
N ALA A 91 3.04 -13.31 -2.62
CA ALA A 91 2.83 -11.98 -2.09
C ALA A 91 1.39 -11.79 -1.61
N ILE A 92 1.18 -10.92 -0.61
CA ILE A 92 -0.16 -10.65 -0.09
C ILE A 92 -0.36 -9.16 0.21
N SER A 93 -1.35 -8.55 -0.44
CA SER A 93 -1.69 -7.16 -0.19
C SER A 93 -2.43 -6.95 1.14
N PHE A 94 -2.06 -5.87 1.83
CA PHE A 94 -2.64 -5.44 3.10
C PHE A 94 -3.21 -4.03 2.97
N SER A 95 -4.38 -3.79 3.56
CA SER A 95 -4.80 -2.43 3.92
C SER A 95 -4.10 -2.01 5.22
N GLY A 96 -4.08 -0.71 5.53
CA GLY A 96 -3.54 -0.22 6.81
C GLY A 96 -4.16 -0.92 8.03
N ARG A 97 -5.47 -1.18 7.98
CA ARG A 97 -6.17 -1.94 9.04
C ARG A 97 -5.67 -3.38 9.17
N LYS A 98 -5.50 -4.10 8.05
CA LYS A 98 -4.98 -5.48 8.06
C LYS A 98 -3.51 -5.54 8.51
N ALA A 99 -2.75 -4.48 8.23
CA ALA A 99 -1.39 -4.26 8.72
C ALA A 99 -1.31 -3.88 10.20
N GLY A 100 -2.46 -3.75 10.89
CA GLY A 100 -2.53 -3.43 12.30
C GLY A 100 -2.20 -1.99 12.63
N ILE A 101 -2.25 -1.06 11.67
CA ILE A 101 -2.02 0.36 11.90
C ILE A 101 -3.26 0.96 12.58
N ILE A 102 -3.09 1.40 13.81
CA ILE A 102 -4.12 2.00 14.66
C ILE A 102 -3.82 3.48 14.82
N THR A 103 -4.82 4.32 14.52
CA THR A 103 -4.71 5.78 14.55
C THR A 103 -5.72 6.41 15.51
N ASP A 104 -5.58 7.71 15.78
CA ASP A 104 -6.65 8.51 16.37
C ASP A 104 -7.86 8.65 15.41
N SER A 105 -8.90 9.35 15.87
CA SER A 105 -10.11 9.64 15.09
C SER A 105 -10.08 11.02 14.41
N VAL A 106 -8.91 11.63 14.25
CA VAL A 106 -8.76 12.92 13.58
C VAL A 106 -8.61 12.66 12.07
N PHE A 107 -9.73 12.35 11.41
CA PHE A 107 -9.78 12.04 9.98
C PHE A 107 -9.06 13.10 9.12
N THR A 108 -8.53 12.67 7.97
CA THR A 108 -7.67 13.40 7.01
C THR A 108 -6.28 13.79 7.51
N LYS A 109 -6.02 13.71 8.82
CA LYS A 109 -4.73 14.03 9.44
C LYS A 109 -4.42 13.15 10.66
N ALA A 110 -4.94 11.92 10.63
CA ALA A 110 -4.88 11.01 11.76
C ALA A 110 -3.43 10.65 12.10
N ARG A 111 -3.12 10.55 13.38
CA ARG A 111 -1.78 10.14 13.84
C ARG A 111 -1.77 8.68 14.25
N ILE A 112 -0.69 7.99 13.92
CA ILE A 112 -0.48 6.59 14.33
C ILE A 112 -0.24 6.55 15.83
N HIS A 113 -1.06 5.78 16.55
CA HIS A 113 -0.86 5.46 17.97
C HIS A 113 -0.03 4.19 18.14
N HIS A 114 -0.35 3.16 17.36
CA HIS A 114 0.26 1.84 17.49
C HIS A 114 0.20 1.07 16.17
N ILE A 115 1.12 0.11 16.00
CA ILE A 115 1.12 -0.83 14.88
C ILE A 115 1.21 -2.25 15.44
N ASP A 116 0.11 -3.01 15.36
CA ASP A 116 0.12 -4.44 15.69
C ASP A 116 0.69 -5.25 14.51
N THR A 117 1.96 -5.64 14.65
CA THR A 117 2.72 -6.32 13.59
C THR A 117 2.45 -7.82 13.47
N LYS A 118 1.56 -8.41 14.28
CA LYS A 118 1.34 -9.87 14.30
C LYS A 118 0.98 -10.43 12.93
N ALA A 119 0.04 -9.80 12.22
CA ALA A 119 -0.40 -10.26 10.91
C ALA A 119 0.73 -10.20 9.86
N ILE A 120 1.51 -9.10 9.85
CA ILE A 120 2.67 -8.94 8.97
C ILE A 120 3.71 -10.03 9.26
N LYS A 121 4.08 -10.22 10.53
CA LYS A 121 5.07 -11.23 10.93
C LYS A 121 4.63 -12.64 10.56
N SER A 122 3.35 -12.98 10.71
CA SER A 122 2.82 -14.27 10.33
C SER A 122 2.98 -14.56 8.84
N GLU A 123 2.69 -13.59 7.96
CA GLU A 123 2.81 -13.80 6.52
C GLU A 123 4.28 -13.84 6.06
N LEU A 124 5.16 -13.04 6.68
CA LEU A 124 6.60 -13.12 6.45
C LEU A 124 7.17 -14.50 6.84
N GLN A 125 6.69 -15.09 7.94
CA GLN A 125 7.05 -16.45 8.36
C GLN A 125 6.54 -17.52 7.39
N ASN A 126 5.40 -17.27 6.75
CA ASN A 126 4.87 -18.11 5.67
C ASN A 126 5.60 -17.90 4.32
N GLY A 127 6.72 -17.16 4.31
CA GLY A 127 7.54 -16.93 3.12
C GLY A 127 6.96 -15.94 2.12
N LYS A 128 5.93 -15.16 2.50
CA LYS A 128 5.32 -14.18 1.60
C LYS A 128 5.99 -12.81 1.70
N ILE A 129 5.96 -12.10 0.59
CA ILE A 129 6.16 -10.64 0.54
C ILE A 129 4.87 -9.98 1.03
N VAL A 130 4.97 -9.03 1.95
CA VAL A 130 3.81 -8.30 2.50
C VAL A 130 3.74 -6.90 1.94
#